data_AF-A0A6M1N6J3-F1
#
_entry.id   AF-A0A6M1N6J3-F1
#
_cell.length_a   1.000
_cell.length_b   1.000
_cell.length_c   1.000
_cell.angle_alpha   90.00
_cell.angle_beta   90.00
_cell.angle_gamma   90.00
#
_symmetry.space_group_name_H-M   'P 1'
#
loop_
_entity.id
_entity.type
_entity.pdbx_description
1 polymer ?
#
loop_
_entity_poly.entity_id
_entity_poly.type
_entity_poly.pdbx_seq_one_letter_code
_entity_poly.pdbx_strand_id
1 'polypeptide(L)'
;MKLKMSILMLAISGLLLDGCGKKDTPPGSMPDTVGIHNIYELNKEEGSLDSHAGEESSSVLELDFNSYVEVPSATLGITNPVYSRIKKKKSGGYILFYQNGQIGSNIYYSNSADLKTWSGGKTVFQETAITSSQGADSRRYSSADAVVLTNGDILAVTSFRANKAYRYSPETNGIMIRRSKDNGFTWAPEQVIYTGTNWEPYILELPSGELHCYFTDTDPVYSNSGTSMVVSGDGGNTWSPSGTSNNYKVIRQYKYLNQGRRIYTDQMPVVRMLNDGKTLAGFMEARLETNNQPDGTSYYMMSLVYGEDNWQHLSGDQVGPTDRQSNLFRGAGGYLAQFRSGETVISCNINNLFSMKVGDNKARNFNHKSWATEWYQPFSGTGYWGSLEVDGTHSIVGTMHKSGTIMIGRFILNHRINAPQKNITVDGDIGDWTHTDALFIGSQGPTQATFRSAVDAQNLYLLVERRDNYVATGDNIDLYFHNNEGNSLNDNSLKITIGPTGIVSCAKWNSSSWEATSASFLTIANQVSGVVDDGSADNGYLSEIKIPLSTLQASGNYFRFNAVMVDGKTTDTFTFADTGKPDTWMLIKK
;
A
#
# COMPACT_ATOMS: atom_id res chain seq x y z
N MET A 1 18.98 29.22 63.84
CA MET A 1 18.43 27.85 63.90
C MET A 1 18.19 27.39 62.46
N LYS A 2 19.06 26.48 61.97
CA LYS A 2 18.93 25.48 60.88
C LYS A 2 18.37 25.91 59.49
N LEU A 3 18.83 25.46 58.32
CA LEU A 3 20.01 24.73 57.81
C LEU A 3 19.77 24.49 56.29
N LYS A 4 20.82 24.61 55.44
CA LYS A 4 21.11 23.92 54.15
C LYS A 4 20.13 24.09 52.95
N MET A 5 20.59 24.17 51.70
CA MET A 5 21.45 23.18 51.02
C MET A 5 22.17 23.75 49.77
N SER A 6 23.38 23.23 49.53
CA SER A 6 24.28 23.50 48.40
C SER A 6 24.40 22.25 47.52
N ILE A 7 24.61 22.39 46.20
CA ILE A 7 25.29 21.44 45.27
C ILE A 7 25.83 22.31 44.10
N LEU A 8 27.11 22.65 43.97
CA LEU A 8 28.36 21.92 43.61
C LEU A 8 28.50 21.56 42.11
N MET A 9 29.23 22.42 41.39
CA MET A 9 29.95 22.14 40.13
C MET A 9 31.20 21.30 40.44
N LEU A 10 31.51 20.30 39.61
CA LEU A 10 32.82 19.64 39.63
C LEU A 10 33.39 19.55 38.21
N ALA A 11 34.60 20.10 38.07
CA ALA A 11 35.48 19.97 36.92
C ALA A 11 36.17 18.60 36.93
N ILE A 12 36.48 18.06 35.75
CA ILE A 12 37.37 16.91 35.61
C ILE A 12 38.56 17.32 34.74
N SER A 13 39.73 17.26 35.37
CA SER A 13 41.08 17.46 34.89
C SER A 13 41.56 16.31 34.01
N GLY A 14 42.36 16.64 32.99
CA GLY A 14 43.08 15.67 32.17
C GLY A 14 44.25 15.00 32.89
N LEU A 15 44.57 13.79 32.45
CA LEU A 15 45.82 13.08 32.71
C LEU A 15 46.18 12.29 31.45
N LEU A 16 47.29 12.70 30.83
CA LEU A 16 48.04 11.96 29.82
C LEU A 16 48.79 10.81 30.50
N LEU A 17 48.72 9.61 29.92
CA LEU A 17 49.73 8.56 30.06
C LEU A 17 49.89 7.84 28.72
N ASP A 18 51.10 7.92 28.18
CA ASP A 18 51.61 7.11 27.07
C ASP A 18 51.62 5.62 27.41
N GLY A 19 51.37 4.77 26.42
CA GLY A 19 51.55 3.33 26.54
C GLY A 19 51.17 2.56 25.27
N CYS A 20 52.14 2.39 24.36
CA CYS A 20 52.10 1.38 23.31
C CYS A 20 51.84 -0.02 23.91
N GLY A 21 50.85 -0.73 23.38
CA GLY A 21 50.63 -2.15 23.64
C GLY A 21 49.43 -2.67 22.87
N LYS A 22 49.67 -3.58 21.91
CA LYS A 22 48.62 -4.39 21.29
C LYS A 22 47.78 -5.01 22.41
N LYS A 23 46.48 -4.72 22.44
CA LYS A 23 45.55 -5.47 23.28
C LYS A 23 45.11 -6.70 22.49
N ASP A 24 45.57 -7.85 22.95
CA ASP A 24 45.06 -9.15 22.56
C ASP A 24 43.53 -9.18 22.75
N THR A 25 42.83 -9.51 21.67
CA THR A 25 41.37 -9.75 21.69
C THR A 25 41.10 -11.01 22.53
N PRO A 26 40.13 -10.99 23.47
CA PRO A 26 39.78 -12.18 24.23
C PRO A 26 39.26 -13.29 23.31
N PRO A 27 39.57 -14.57 23.55
CA PRO A 27 38.97 -15.67 22.82
C PRO A 27 37.49 -15.76 23.22
N GLY A 28 36.61 -15.37 22.30
CA GLY A 28 35.17 -15.29 22.53
C GLY A 28 34.47 -14.07 21.94
N SER A 29 35.13 -13.26 21.12
CA SER A 29 34.39 -12.34 20.23
C SER A 29 33.60 -13.18 19.24
N MET A 30 32.26 -13.15 19.35
CA MET A 30 31.38 -13.54 18.24
C MET A 30 31.91 -12.88 16.97
N PRO A 31 32.03 -13.60 15.84
CA PRO A 31 32.45 -12.96 14.59
C PRO A 31 31.51 -11.78 14.35
N ASP A 32 32.08 -10.66 13.85
CA ASP A 32 31.34 -9.47 13.45
C ASP A 32 30.06 -9.91 12.74
N THR A 33 28.90 -9.57 13.32
CA THR A 33 27.61 -10.03 12.82
C THR A 33 27.46 -9.59 11.37
N VAL A 34 27.38 -10.55 10.45
CA VAL A 34 27.12 -10.31 9.02
C VAL A 34 25.86 -9.45 8.91
N GLY A 35 26.01 -8.25 8.34
CA GLY A 35 24.92 -7.29 8.23
C GLY A 35 23.95 -7.68 7.12
N ILE A 36 22.79 -8.23 7.48
CA ILE A 36 21.70 -8.57 6.55
C ILE A 36 20.50 -7.68 6.90
N HIS A 37 20.15 -6.78 6.01
CA HIS A 37 19.02 -5.87 6.21
C HIS A 37 17.68 -6.57 6.02
N ASN A 38 16.66 -6.07 6.71
CA ASN A 38 15.28 -6.25 6.28
C ASN A 38 14.85 -5.10 5.36
N ILE A 39 13.79 -5.32 4.58
CA ILE A 39 13.29 -4.31 3.62
C ILE A 39 12.86 -2.99 4.30
N TYR A 40 12.53 -3.00 5.59
CA TYR A 40 12.23 -1.80 6.37
C TYR A 40 13.46 -1.08 6.91
N GLU A 41 14.67 -1.54 6.62
CA GLU A 41 15.90 -0.76 6.81
C GLU A 41 16.34 -0.11 5.48
N LEU A 42 15.82 -0.63 4.37
CA LEU A 42 16.03 -0.15 3.01
C LEU A 42 14.89 0.78 2.56
N ASN A 43 15.01 1.29 1.33
CA ASN A 43 14.02 2.12 0.66
C ASN A 43 13.59 3.35 1.48
N LYS A 44 14.54 3.98 2.19
CA LYS A 44 14.28 5.05 3.15
C LYS A 44 14.30 6.44 2.56
N GLU A 45 14.93 6.60 1.42
CA GLU A 45 15.09 7.91 0.81
C GLU A 45 13.74 8.44 0.31
N GLU A 46 13.39 9.64 0.77
CA GLU A 46 12.31 10.41 0.18
C GLU A 46 12.83 11.05 -1.12
N GLY A 47 12.64 10.35 -2.23
CA GLY A 47 12.94 10.89 -3.55
C GLY A 47 12.18 12.19 -3.86
N SER A 48 12.54 12.82 -4.98
CA SER A 48 11.72 13.90 -5.54
C SER A 48 10.30 13.39 -5.79
N LEU A 49 9.31 14.29 -5.68
CA LEU A 49 7.95 13.99 -6.06
C LEU A 49 7.93 13.54 -7.53
N ASP A 50 7.18 12.48 -7.83
CA ASP A 50 7.10 11.87 -9.16
C ASP A 50 8.46 11.44 -9.74
N SER A 51 9.40 11.00 -8.89
CA SER A 51 10.74 10.54 -9.32
C SER A 51 10.74 9.41 -10.35
N HIS A 52 9.62 8.69 -10.49
CA HIS A 52 9.44 7.56 -11.40
C HIS A 52 8.38 7.82 -12.48
N ALA A 53 7.95 9.07 -12.67
CA ALA A 53 7.01 9.42 -13.72
C ALA A 53 7.50 8.99 -15.11
N GLY A 54 6.70 8.19 -15.81
CA GLY A 54 7.00 7.59 -17.11
C GLY A 54 7.70 6.24 -17.05
N GLU A 55 8.03 5.73 -15.87
CA GLU A 55 8.72 4.44 -15.64
C GLU A 55 7.86 3.46 -14.82
N GLU A 56 6.64 3.86 -14.45
CA GLU A 56 5.75 3.10 -13.56
C GLU A 56 5.29 1.77 -14.16
N SER A 57 5.40 1.60 -15.49
CA SER A 57 4.96 0.39 -16.18
C SER A 57 5.72 -0.87 -15.76
N SER A 58 6.94 -0.74 -15.22
CA SER A 58 7.71 -1.85 -14.65
C SER A 58 7.48 -2.04 -13.14
N SER A 59 6.62 -1.23 -12.52
CA SER A 59 6.41 -1.28 -11.08
C SER A 59 5.41 -2.35 -10.71
N VAL A 60 5.68 -3.07 -9.63
CA VAL A 60 4.84 -4.13 -9.09
C VAL A 60 4.79 -4.05 -7.56
N LEU A 61 3.79 -4.69 -6.96
CA LEU A 61 3.67 -4.79 -5.52
C LEU A 61 3.97 -6.21 -5.07
N GLU A 62 4.67 -6.32 -3.94
CA GLU A 62 4.96 -7.59 -3.27
C GLU A 62 4.45 -7.57 -1.85
N LEU A 63 3.66 -8.57 -1.47
CA LEU A 63 3.33 -8.81 -0.06
C LEU A 63 4.64 -9.13 0.69
N ASP A 64 4.88 -8.43 1.79
CA ASP A 64 5.76 -8.99 2.82
C ASP A 64 4.97 -10.07 3.57
N PHE A 65 5.26 -11.34 3.29
CA PHE A 65 4.62 -12.48 3.94
C PHE A 65 4.68 -12.38 5.47
N ASN A 66 5.80 -11.89 6.02
CA ASN A 66 6.02 -11.74 7.46
C ASN A 66 5.24 -10.58 8.08
N SER A 67 4.59 -9.75 7.27
CA SER A 67 3.68 -8.68 7.70
C SER A 67 2.22 -9.12 7.77
N TYR A 68 1.86 -10.22 7.10
CA TYR A 68 0.47 -10.67 6.98
C TYR A 68 -0.07 -11.12 8.33
N VAL A 69 -1.22 -10.55 8.72
CA VAL A 69 -1.95 -10.97 9.93
C VAL A 69 -3.45 -11.03 9.67
N GLU A 70 -4.12 -11.93 10.38
CA GLU A 70 -5.57 -11.94 10.50
C GLU A 70 -5.96 -11.52 11.91
N VAL A 71 -6.50 -10.31 12.06
CA VAL A 71 -6.93 -9.80 13.36
C VAL A 71 -8.29 -10.40 13.70
N PRO A 72 -8.40 -11.24 14.74
CA PRO A 72 -9.62 -11.99 15.00
C PRO A 72 -10.70 -11.12 15.63
N SER A 73 -11.96 -11.48 15.37
CA SER A 73 -13.16 -10.87 15.93
C SER A 73 -13.10 -10.73 17.46
N ALA A 74 -12.52 -11.74 18.15
CA ALA A 74 -12.29 -11.70 19.59
C ALA A 74 -11.38 -10.55 20.05
N THR A 75 -10.28 -10.28 19.35
CA THR A 75 -9.40 -9.12 19.61
C THR A 75 -10.13 -7.81 19.33
N LEU A 76 -10.93 -7.79 18.26
CA LEU A 76 -11.73 -6.63 17.86
C LEU A 76 -12.99 -6.42 18.73
N GLY A 77 -13.28 -7.33 19.67
CA GLY A 77 -14.41 -7.23 20.59
C GLY A 77 -15.80 -7.28 19.93
N ILE A 78 -15.90 -7.82 18.71
CA ILE A 78 -17.17 -7.95 17.98
C ILE A 78 -17.24 -9.30 17.28
N THR A 79 -18.40 -9.68 16.72
CA THR A 79 -18.60 -11.02 16.13
C THR A 79 -18.29 -11.07 14.63
N ASN A 80 -18.66 -10.04 13.88
CA ASN A 80 -18.50 -10.00 12.42
C ASN A 80 -17.85 -8.67 11.97
N PRO A 81 -16.52 -8.53 12.13
CA PRO A 81 -15.81 -7.33 11.69
C PRO A 81 -15.83 -7.23 10.16
N VAL A 82 -16.34 -6.12 9.65
CA VAL A 82 -16.37 -5.81 8.21
C VAL A 82 -16.06 -4.33 7.98
N TYR A 83 -15.89 -3.95 6.70
CA TYR A 83 -15.72 -2.55 6.30
C TYR A 83 -14.46 -1.90 6.90
N SER A 84 -13.32 -2.57 6.76
CA SER A 84 -12.08 -2.13 7.39
C SER A 84 -11.51 -0.87 6.74
N ARG A 85 -11.10 0.11 7.55
CA ARG A 85 -10.33 1.29 7.12
C ARG A 85 -9.14 1.47 8.03
N ILE A 86 -7.94 1.39 7.47
CA ILE A 86 -6.71 1.63 8.22
C ILE A 86 -6.16 3.02 7.92
N LYS A 87 -5.55 3.66 8.93
CA LYS A 87 -4.80 4.90 8.77
C LYS A 87 -3.49 4.83 9.53
N LYS A 88 -2.43 5.35 8.92
CA LYS A 88 -1.14 5.55 9.57
C LYS A 88 -1.21 6.84 10.36
N LYS A 89 -0.85 6.76 11.62
CA LYS A 89 -0.91 7.90 12.54
C LYS A 89 0.35 8.75 12.40
N LYS A 90 0.20 10.06 12.51
CA LYS A 90 1.33 11.01 12.39
C LYS A 90 2.43 10.75 13.43
N SER A 91 2.07 10.35 14.65
CA SER A 91 3.05 10.04 15.70
C SER A 91 3.60 8.60 15.63
N GLY A 92 3.33 7.87 14.54
CA GLY A 92 3.64 6.45 14.41
C GLY A 92 2.52 5.52 14.87
N GLY A 93 2.58 4.27 14.39
CA GLY A 93 1.53 3.27 14.55
C GLY A 93 0.32 3.52 13.65
N TYR A 94 -0.74 2.77 13.93
CA TYR A 94 -1.91 2.64 13.06
C TYR A 94 -3.20 2.64 13.87
N ILE A 95 -4.27 3.06 13.22
CA ILE A 95 -5.64 2.92 13.70
C ILE A 95 -6.47 2.22 12.63
N LEU A 96 -7.24 1.23 13.05
CA LEU A 96 -8.13 0.44 12.21
C LEU A 96 -9.57 0.69 12.64
N PHE A 97 -10.40 1.21 11.74
CA PHE A 97 -11.84 1.33 11.90
C PHE A 97 -12.56 0.17 11.24
N TYR A 98 -13.69 -0.23 11.84
CA TYR A 98 -14.51 -1.33 11.36
C TYR A 98 -15.92 -1.26 11.97
N GLN A 99 -16.85 -2.01 11.40
CA GLN A 99 -18.21 -2.14 11.93
C GLN A 99 -18.56 -3.61 12.18
N ASN A 100 -19.61 -3.83 12.98
CA ASN A 100 -20.15 -5.18 13.20
C ASN A 100 -21.32 -5.45 12.25
N GLY A 101 -21.13 -6.43 11.36
CA GLY A 101 -22.13 -6.82 10.37
C GLY A 101 -22.20 -5.90 9.15
N GLN A 102 -22.74 -6.45 8.06
CA GLN A 102 -22.68 -5.86 6.73
C GLN A 102 -23.23 -4.43 6.64
N ILE A 103 -24.35 -4.15 7.31
CA ILE A 103 -24.98 -2.82 7.29
C ILE A 103 -24.45 -1.96 8.45
N GLY A 104 -24.00 -2.54 9.55
CA GLY A 104 -23.51 -1.78 10.70
C GLY A 104 -24.62 -1.15 11.57
N SER A 105 -24.31 -1.03 12.86
CA SER A 105 -25.07 -0.26 13.85
C SER A 105 -24.17 0.65 14.68
N ASN A 106 -22.96 0.17 14.98
CA ASN A 106 -21.89 0.88 15.67
C ASN A 106 -20.62 0.86 14.81
N ILE A 107 -19.76 1.84 15.01
CA ILE A 107 -18.40 1.86 14.47
C ILE A 107 -17.41 1.70 15.62
N TYR A 108 -16.41 0.88 15.38
CA TYR A 108 -15.37 0.54 16.32
C TYR A 108 -14.01 0.93 15.74
N TYR A 109 -13.02 1.01 16.62
CA TYR A 109 -11.62 1.15 16.25
C TYR A 109 -10.70 0.30 17.13
N SER A 110 -9.53 -0.02 16.59
CA SER A 110 -8.41 -0.64 17.31
C SER A 110 -7.10 0.05 16.91
N ASN A 111 -6.12 0.06 17.80
CA ASN A 111 -4.80 0.65 17.57
C ASN A 111 -3.73 -0.44 17.49
N SER A 112 -2.70 -0.18 16.69
CA SER A 112 -1.48 -1.00 16.63
C SER A 112 -0.24 -0.11 16.55
N ALA A 113 0.88 -0.57 17.09
CA ALA A 113 2.18 0.08 16.90
C ALA A 113 2.93 -0.49 15.69
N ASP A 114 2.65 -1.73 15.30
CA ASP A 114 3.51 -2.58 14.46
C ASP A 114 2.75 -3.34 13.36
N LEU A 115 1.43 -3.14 13.23
CA LEU A 115 0.46 -3.89 12.40
C LEU A 115 0.23 -5.34 12.81
N LYS A 116 0.96 -5.86 13.80
CA LYS A 116 0.88 -7.27 14.24
C LYS A 116 0.04 -7.40 15.50
N THR A 117 0.32 -6.55 16.48
CA THR A 117 -0.36 -6.54 17.77
C THR A 117 -1.41 -5.46 17.78
N TRP A 118 -2.65 -5.83 18.13
CA TRP A 118 -3.79 -4.94 18.09
C TRP A 118 -4.43 -4.80 19.47
N SER A 119 -4.84 -3.58 19.81
CA SER A 119 -5.59 -3.33 21.04
C SER A 119 -6.99 -3.95 20.97
N GLY A 120 -7.62 -4.14 22.14
CA GLY A 120 -9.05 -4.42 22.20
C GLY A 120 -9.87 -3.38 21.46
N GLY A 121 -10.97 -3.81 20.83
CA GLY A 121 -11.89 -2.93 20.13
C GLY A 121 -12.60 -1.93 21.05
N LYS A 122 -12.70 -0.68 20.60
CA LYS A 122 -13.41 0.40 21.28
C LYS A 122 -14.43 1.02 20.34
N THR A 123 -15.59 1.42 20.87
CA THR A 123 -16.62 2.10 20.08
C THR A 123 -16.22 3.57 19.85
N VAL A 124 -16.31 4.05 18.61
CA VAL A 124 -16.19 5.48 18.26
C VAL A 124 -17.55 6.10 17.97
N PHE A 125 -18.47 5.35 17.35
CA PHE A 125 -19.87 5.77 17.15
C PHE A 125 -20.81 4.67 17.65
N GLN A 126 -21.72 5.02 18.55
CA GLN A 126 -22.59 4.07 19.25
C GLN A 126 -24.06 4.33 18.94
N GLU A 127 -24.81 3.29 18.60
CA GLU A 127 -26.26 3.31 18.38
C GLU A 127 -26.97 4.00 19.56
N THR A 128 -27.84 4.95 19.22
CA THR A 128 -28.60 5.73 20.20
C THR A 128 -30.09 5.66 19.90
N ALA A 129 -30.92 5.64 20.94
CA ALA A 129 -32.36 5.71 20.76
C ALA A 129 -32.77 7.11 20.26
N ILE A 130 -33.71 7.15 19.31
CA ILE A 130 -34.29 8.38 18.78
C ILE A 130 -35.80 8.21 18.59
N THR A 131 -36.50 9.30 18.30
CA THR A 131 -37.85 9.26 17.76
C THR A 131 -37.82 9.76 16.32
N SER A 132 -38.36 8.97 15.41
CA SER A 132 -38.46 9.30 13.99
C SER A 132 -39.92 9.39 13.56
N SER A 133 -40.16 9.65 12.27
CA SER A 133 -41.51 9.58 11.68
C SER A 133 -42.17 8.20 11.82
N GLN A 134 -41.40 7.15 12.15
CA GLN A 134 -41.89 5.80 12.39
C GLN A 134 -42.04 5.47 13.90
N GLY A 135 -42.04 6.49 14.76
CA GLY A 135 -42.14 6.34 16.21
C GLY A 135 -40.79 6.04 16.88
N ALA A 136 -40.78 5.14 17.85
CA ALA A 136 -39.56 4.73 18.54
C ALA A 136 -38.59 4.05 17.57
N ASP A 137 -37.36 4.58 17.49
CA ASP A 137 -36.36 4.20 16.50
C ASP A 137 -34.95 4.29 17.10
N SER A 138 -33.92 3.97 16.31
CA SER A 138 -32.53 4.14 16.71
C SER A 138 -31.71 4.77 15.59
N ARG A 139 -30.73 5.60 15.97
CA ARG A 139 -29.69 6.09 15.07
C ARG A 139 -28.59 5.04 14.99
N ARG A 140 -28.29 4.58 13.79
CA ARG A 140 -27.27 3.58 13.47
C ARG A 140 -26.18 4.16 12.59
N TYR A 141 -24.99 3.56 12.65
CA TYR A 141 -23.80 4.02 11.95
C TYR A 141 -23.22 2.95 11.01
N SER A 142 -22.63 3.41 9.91
CA SER A 142 -22.09 2.55 8.83
C SER A 142 -20.97 3.20 8.03
N SER A 143 -20.13 2.35 7.45
CA SER A 143 -19.20 2.68 6.39
C SER A 143 -18.22 3.79 6.79
N ALA A 144 -17.59 3.64 7.95
CA ALA A 144 -16.65 4.63 8.42
C ALA A 144 -15.43 4.73 7.50
N ASP A 145 -14.83 5.92 7.41
CA ASP A 145 -13.47 6.19 6.94
C ASP A 145 -12.83 7.24 7.87
N ALA A 146 -11.59 7.61 7.60
CA ALA A 146 -10.90 8.63 8.35
C ALA A 146 -9.81 9.32 7.52
N VAL A 147 -9.42 10.50 7.98
CA VAL A 147 -8.21 11.20 7.52
C VAL A 147 -7.37 11.57 8.74
N VAL A 148 -6.06 11.40 8.62
CA VAL A 148 -5.09 11.97 9.55
C VAL A 148 -4.63 13.29 8.95
N LEU A 149 -5.03 14.38 9.57
CA LEU A 149 -4.76 15.73 9.09
C LEU A 149 -3.28 16.07 9.24
N THR A 150 -2.84 17.07 8.48
CA THR A 150 -1.47 17.58 8.50
C THR A 150 -1.06 18.07 9.89
N ASN A 151 -2.01 18.57 10.71
CA ASN A 151 -1.74 18.95 12.10
C ASN A 151 -1.60 17.74 13.07
N GLY A 152 -1.93 16.53 12.63
CA GLY A 152 -1.90 15.29 13.42
C GLY A 152 -3.25 14.90 14.04
N ASP A 153 -4.28 15.73 13.93
CA ASP A 153 -5.64 15.36 14.33
C ASP A 153 -6.15 14.21 13.44
N ILE A 154 -7.02 13.38 13.99
CA ILE A 154 -7.72 12.33 13.24
C ILE A 154 -9.19 12.69 13.16
N LEU A 155 -9.73 12.78 11.95
CA LEU A 155 -11.17 12.88 11.72
C LEU A 155 -11.69 11.51 11.31
N ALA A 156 -12.47 10.87 12.17
CA ALA A 156 -13.26 9.70 11.80
C ALA A 156 -14.61 10.19 11.27
N VAL A 157 -15.01 9.70 10.10
CA VAL A 157 -16.27 10.04 9.43
C VAL A 157 -17.11 8.78 9.24
N THR A 158 -18.43 8.88 9.39
CA THR A 158 -19.35 7.76 9.21
C THR A 158 -20.69 8.25 8.64
N SER A 159 -21.38 7.36 7.93
CA SER A 159 -22.81 7.54 7.68
C SER A 159 -23.59 7.27 8.95
N PHE A 160 -24.65 8.04 9.20
CA PHE A 160 -25.68 7.73 10.20
C PHE A 160 -27.08 7.72 9.58
N ARG A 161 -27.97 6.91 10.17
CA ARG A 161 -29.37 6.79 9.74
C ARG A 161 -30.31 6.44 10.86
N ALA A 162 -31.58 6.79 10.73
CA ALA A 162 -32.65 6.15 11.48
C ALA A 162 -32.85 4.69 11.01
N ASN A 163 -32.97 3.74 11.92
CA ASN A 163 -33.09 2.32 11.57
C ASN A 163 -34.40 2.01 10.82
N LYS A 164 -35.53 2.57 11.27
CA LYS A 164 -36.84 2.35 10.64
C LYS A 164 -37.17 3.43 9.61
N ALA A 165 -36.81 4.68 9.88
CA ALA A 165 -37.20 5.82 9.04
C ALA A 165 -36.21 6.16 7.91
N TYR A 166 -35.11 5.42 7.74
CA TYR A 166 -34.07 5.67 6.72
C TYR A 166 -34.64 6.04 5.34
N ARG A 167 -35.66 5.29 4.87
CA ARG A 167 -36.23 5.45 3.52
C ARG A 167 -37.09 6.70 3.34
N TYR A 168 -37.63 7.26 4.42
CA TYR A 168 -38.72 8.24 4.34
C TYR A 168 -38.39 9.58 5.03
N SER A 169 -37.37 9.61 5.90
CA SER A 169 -37.01 10.76 6.73
C SER A 169 -35.54 11.14 6.54
N PRO A 170 -35.18 11.82 5.43
CA PRO A 170 -33.80 12.26 5.18
C PRO A 170 -33.24 13.14 6.30
N GLU A 171 -34.08 13.87 7.02
CA GLU A 171 -33.72 14.68 8.20
C GLU A 171 -33.16 13.87 9.38
N THR A 172 -33.36 12.55 9.36
CA THR A 172 -32.85 11.61 10.38
C THR A 172 -31.62 10.82 9.93
N ASN A 173 -31.09 11.15 8.75
CA ASN A 173 -29.91 10.53 8.14
C ASN A 173 -28.83 11.59 7.88
N GLY A 174 -27.59 11.18 7.69
CA GLY A 174 -26.53 12.14 7.36
C GLY A 174 -25.11 11.57 7.46
N ILE A 175 -24.14 12.47 7.41
CA ILE A 175 -22.74 12.18 7.68
C ILE A 175 -22.34 12.86 8.98
N MET A 176 -21.55 12.15 9.79
CA MET A 176 -21.10 12.61 11.08
C MET A 176 -19.60 12.38 11.24
N ILE A 177 -18.95 13.28 11.95
CA ILE A 177 -17.54 13.15 12.32
C ILE A 177 -17.35 13.12 13.83
N ARG A 178 -16.22 12.54 14.24
CA ARG A 178 -15.57 12.79 15.52
C ARG A 178 -14.11 13.10 15.27
N ARG A 179 -13.54 13.94 16.13
CA ARG A 179 -12.14 14.35 16.07
C ARG A 179 -11.36 13.80 17.25
N SER A 180 -10.21 13.22 17.00
CA SER A 180 -9.18 13.00 18.01
C SER A 180 -8.05 14.01 17.83
N LYS A 181 -7.60 14.62 18.93
CA LYS A 181 -6.44 15.53 18.99
C LYS A 181 -5.24 14.89 19.70
N ASP A 182 -5.38 13.63 20.06
CA ASP A 182 -4.44 12.86 20.86
C ASP A 182 -4.20 11.50 20.22
N ASN A 183 -4.01 11.49 18.89
CA ASN A 183 -3.55 10.30 18.17
C ASN A 183 -4.47 9.06 18.27
N GLY A 184 -5.79 9.29 18.35
CA GLY A 184 -6.81 8.25 18.41
C GLY A 184 -7.07 7.68 19.80
N PHE A 185 -6.59 8.32 20.88
CA PHE A 185 -6.85 7.87 22.26
C PHE A 185 -8.21 8.31 22.79
N THR A 186 -8.59 9.57 22.54
CA THR A 186 -9.90 10.13 22.90
C THR A 186 -10.56 10.82 21.71
N TRP A 187 -11.88 10.97 21.79
CA TRP A 187 -12.70 11.51 20.71
C TRP A 187 -13.59 12.63 21.25
N ALA A 188 -13.62 13.74 20.52
CA ALA A 188 -14.56 14.83 20.74
C ALA A 188 -16.02 14.37 20.51
N PRO A 189 -17.01 15.14 20.98
CA PRO A 189 -18.41 14.89 20.69
C PRO A 189 -18.72 14.77 19.19
N GLU A 190 -19.83 14.12 18.88
CA GLU A 190 -20.36 13.97 17.53
C GLU A 190 -20.68 15.33 16.89
N GLN A 191 -20.26 15.50 15.64
CA GLN A 191 -20.60 16.65 14.81
C GLN A 191 -21.25 16.18 13.51
N VAL A 192 -22.49 16.59 13.26
CA VAL A 192 -23.17 16.36 11.98
C VAL A 192 -22.60 17.33 10.94
N ILE A 193 -22.12 16.79 9.81
CA ILE A 193 -21.54 17.60 8.72
C ILE A 193 -22.44 17.63 7.47
N TYR A 194 -23.38 16.70 7.38
CA TYR A 194 -24.41 16.64 6.34
C TYR A 194 -25.67 15.98 6.91
N THR A 195 -26.84 16.43 6.48
CA THR A 195 -28.14 15.80 6.79
C THR A 195 -28.83 15.43 5.48
N GLY A 196 -29.22 14.17 5.34
CA GLY A 196 -29.82 13.62 4.13
C GLY A 196 -29.46 12.15 3.94
N THR A 197 -30.21 11.45 3.11
CA THR A 197 -30.03 10.02 2.86
C THR A 197 -28.76 9.76 2.06
N ASN A 198 -27.87 8.91 2.58
CA ASN A 198 -26.53 8.68 2.03
C ASN A 198 -25.99 7.29 2.44
N TRP A 199 -24.79 6.96 1.92
CA TRP A 199 -23.87 5.95 2.43
C TRP A 199 -22.41 6.40 2.23
N GLU A 200 -21.47 5.66 2.83
CA GLU A 200 -20.08 5.57 2.34
C GLU A 200 -19.33 6.89 2.20
N PRO A 201 -19.14 7.64 3.30
CA PRO A 201 -18.28 8.81 3.27
C PRO A 201 -16.81 8.45 3.01
N TYR A 202 -16.14 9.34 2.29
CA TYR A 202 -14.71 9.40 2.12
C TYR A 202 -14.24 10.83 2.35
N ILE A 203 -13.26 11.00 3.23
CA ILE A 203 -12.75 12.32 3.63
C ILE A 203 -11.28 12.47 3.26
N LEU A 204 -10.91 13.62 2.71
CA LEU A 204 -9.54 13.98 2.37
C LEU A 204 -9.24 15.43 2.74
N GLU A 205 -7.98 15.69 3.07
CA GLU A 205 -7.43 17.04 3.22
C GLU A 205 -6.66 17.39 1.94
N LEU A 206 -6.97 18.54 1.35
CA LEU A 206 -6.23 19.08 0.21
C LEU A 206 -4.93 19.74 0.68
N PRO A 207 -3.94 19.94 -0.21
CA PRO A 207 -2.74 20.71 0.11
C PRO A 207 -3.02 22.12 0.65
N SER A 208 -4.17 22.71 0.30
CA SER A 208 -4.64 24.00 0.83
C SER A 208 -5.09 23.96 2.29
N GLY A 209 -5.29 22.77 2.87
CA GLY A 209 -5.92 22.55 4.17
C GLY A 209 -7.46 22.48 4.12
N GLU A 210 -8.06 22.70 2.95
CA GLU A 210 -9.49 22.49 2.77
C GLU A 210 -9.82 20.99 2.85
N LEU A 211 -10.90 20.65 3.57
CA LEU A 211 -11.38 19.29 3.69
C LEU A 211 -12.53 19.04 2.74
N HIS A 212 -12.44 17.97 1.97
CA HIS A 212 -13.54 17.45 1.16
C HIS A 212 -14.07 16.17 1.80
N CYS A 213 -15.38 16.08 2.00
CA CYS A 213 -16.06 14.83 2.35
C CYS A 213 -17.01 14.44 1.22
N TYR A 214 -16.63 13.43 0.44
CA TYR A 214 -17.46 12.80 -0.59
C TYR A 214 -18.30 11.69 0.04
N PHE A 215 -19.47 11.40 -0.52
CA PHE A 215 -20.32 10.30 -0.05
C PHE A 215 -21.28 9.86 -1.15
N THR A 216 -21.76 8.62 -1.05
CA THR A 216 -22.86 8.12 -1.87
C THR A 216 -24.13 8.89 -1.53
N ASP A 217 -24.58 9.78 -2.42
CA ASP A 217 -25.92 10.38 -2.39
C ASP A 217 -26.93 9.37 -2.93
N THR A 218 -28.01 9.11 -2.19
CA THR A 218 -28.92 8.02 -2.54
C THR A 218 -30.39 8.36 -2.31
N ASP A 219 -31.20 7.97 -3.28
CA ASP A 219 -32.64 7.84 -3.13
C ASP A 219 -32.99 6.34 -3.06
N PRO A 220 -33.26 5.82 -1.84
CA PRO A 220 -33.52 4.41 -1.63
C PRO A 220 -34.86 3.95 -2.21
N VAL A 221 -35.78 4.86 -2.54
CA VAL A 221 -37.07 4.49 -3.13
C VAL A 221 -36.87 4.06 -4.58
N TYR A 222 -36.02 4.76 -5.31
CA TYR A 222 -35.81 4.55 -6.75
C TYR A 222 -34.49 3.85 -7.08
N SER A 223 -33.70 3.45 -6.08
CA SER A 223 -32.34 2.90 -6.29
C SER A 223 -31.46 3.83 -7.13
N ASN A 224 -31.64 5.14 -6.95
CA ASN A 224 -30.89 6.16 -7.66
C ASN A 224 -29.72 6.61 -6.79
N SER A 225 -28.51 6.56 -7.33
CA SER A 225 -27.31 6.97 -6.60
C SER A 225 -26.42 7.89 -7.42
N GLY A 226 -25.44 8.46 -6.74
CA GLY A 226 -24.34 9.24 -7.30
C GLY A 226 -23.44 9.64 -6.15
N THR A 227 -22.49 10.52 -6.42
CA THR A 227 -21.58 11.04 -5.41
C THR A 227 -21.77 12.54 -5.25
N SER A 228 -21.98 12.92 -4.00
CA SER A 228 -22.04 14.29 -3.54
C SER A 228 -20.92 14.57 -2.56
N MET A 229 -20.73 15.84 -2.25
CA MET A 229 -19.77 16.28 -1.26
C MET A 229 -20.25 17.46 -0.42
N VAL A 230 -19.58 17.61 0.72
CA VAL A 230 -19.53 18.83 1.54
C VAL A 230 -18.06 19.20 1.75
N VAL A 231 -17.78 20.50 1.94
CA VAL A 231 -16.42 21.04 2.13
C VAL A 231 -16.29 21.83 3.42
N SER A 232 -15.07 21.90 3.95
CA SER A 232 -14.71 22.72 5.10
C SER A 232 -13.40 23.46 4.88
N GLY A 233 -13.44 24.79 4.88
CA GLY A 233 -12.27 25.67 4.78
C GLY A 233 -11.66 26.08 6.13
N ASP A 234 -12.19 25.59 7.24
CA ASP A 234 -11.76 25.95 8.61
C ASP A 234 -11.27 24.74 9.41
N GLY A 235 -10.76 23.72 8.69
CA GLY A 235 -10.21 22.52 9.28
C GLY A 235 -11.26 21.64 9.94
N GLY A 236 -12.50 21.62 9.45
CA GLY A 236 -13.59 20.74 9.86
C GLY A 236 -14.52 21.28 10.94
N ASN A 237 -14.45 22.57 11.28
CA ASN A 237 -15.31 23.19 12.30
C ASN A 237 -16.69 23.54 11.73
N THR A 238 -16.75 24.04 10.50
CA THR A 238 -17.98 24.30 9.76
C THR A 238 -17.93 23.65 8.38
N TRP A 239 -19.11 23.35 7.83
CA TRP A 239 -19.26 22.59 6.58
C TRP A 239 -20.29 23.25 5.66
N SER A 240 -20.01 23.20 4.36
CA SER A 240 -20.88 23.75 3.33
C SER A 240 -21.11 22.76 2.18
N PRO A 241 -22.28 22.77 1.53
CA PRO A 241 -23.44 23.61 1.87
C PRO A 241 -24.18 23.05 3.10
N SER A 242 -24.96 23.89 3.79
CA SER A 242 -25.72 23.49 4.99
C SER A 242 -27.22 23.31 4.68
N GLY A 243 -27.91 22.57 5.54
CA GLY A 243 -29.35 22.27 5.41
C GLY A 243 -29.65 20.83 5.00
N THR A 244 -30.90 20.41 5.16
CA THR A 244 -31.34 19.04 4.85
C THR A 244 -31.33 18.78 3.36
N SER A 245 -30.68 17.69 2.96
CA SER A 245 -30.50 17.25 1.58
C SER A 245 -29.81 18.30 0.69
N ASN A 246 -29.11 19.26 1.29
CA ASN A 246 -28.30 20.24 0.58
C ASN A 246 -26.86 19.73 0.49
N ASN A 247 -26.35 19.54 -0.73
CA ASN A 247 -25.02 19.03 -1.01
C ASN A 247 -24.56 19.48 -2.39
N TYR A 248 -23.26 19.39 -2.67
CA TYR A 248 -22.73 19.55 -4.01
C TYR A 248 -22.69 18.19 -4.70
N LYS A 249 -23.56 17.96 -5.70
CA LYS A 249 -23.51 16.75 -6.54
C LYS A 249 -22.37 16.91 -7.53
N VAL A 250 -21.43 15.96 -7.60
CA VAL A 250 -20.19 16.16 -8.36
C VAL A 250 -19.86 15.04 -9.34
N ILE A 251 -20.21 13.80 -9.01
CA ILE A 251 -19.90 12.64 -9.85
C ILE A 251 -21.16 11.79 -9.99
N ARG A 252 -21.64 11.59 -11.22
CA ARG A 252 -22.68 10.61 -11.55
C ARG A 252 -22.75 10.35 -13.05
N GLN A 253 -23.11 9.12 -13.42
CA GLN A 253 -23.47 8.73 -14.78
C GLN A 253 -24.93 8.30 -14.88
N TYR A 254 -25.50 8.49 -16.07
CA TYR A 254 -26.86 8.03 -16.37
C TYR A 254 -26.93 6.51 -16.46
N LYS A 255 -27.97 5.93 -15.87
CA LYS A 255 -28.19 4.48 -15.80
C LYS A 255 -29.37 4.06 -16.69
N TYR A 256 -30.58 4.51 -16.38
CA TYR A 256 -31.80 4.25 -17.16
C TYR A 256 -32.95 5.19 -16.75
N LEU A 257 -34.08 5.11 -17.45
CA LEU A 257 -35.32 5.83 -17.14
C LEU A 257 -36.28 4.89 -16.40
N ASN A 258 -36.72 5.28 -15.19
CA ASN A 258 -37.68 4.53 -14.38
C ASN A 258 -38.92 5.40 -14.15
N GLN A 259 -40.08 5.02 -14.70
CA GLN A 259 -41.34 5.75 -14.50
C GLN A 259 -41.21 7.27 -14.78
N GLY A 260 -40.51 7.64 -15.86
CA GLY A 260 -40.27 9.04 -16.24
C GLY A 260 -39.18 9.76 -15.44
N ARG A 261 -38.54 9.09 -14.45
CA ARG A 261 -37.42 9.61 -13.68
C ARG A 261 -36.10 9.05 -14.18
N ARG A 262 -35.09 9.91 -14.40
CA ARG A 262 -33.73 9.47 -14.71
C ARG A 262 -33.05 8.92 -13.47
N ILE A 263 -32.48 7.73 -13.61
CA ILE A 263 -31.73 7.02 -12.58
C ILE A 263 -30.24 7.14 -12.92
N TYR A 264 -29.43 7.36 -11.90
CA TYR A 264 -28.00 7.58 -11.96
C TYR A 264 -27.25 6.56 -11.09
N THR A 265 -25.93 6.50 -11.25
CA THR A 265 -25.01 5.73 -10.40
C THR A 265 -23.64 6.44 -10.30
N ASP A 266 -22.62 5.75 -9.77
CA ASP A 266 -21.31 6.22 -9.26
C ASP A 266 -21.35 6.48 -7.75
N GLN A 267 -21.35 5.39 -6.99
CA GLN A 267 -21.35 5.30 -5.53
C GLN A 267 -19.97 4.86 -5.00
N MET A 268 -19.84 4.74 -3.68
CA MET A 268 -18.61 4.37 -2.96
C MET A 268 -17.39 5.22 -3.37
N PRO A 269 -17.46 6.56 -3.25
CA PRO A 269 -16.37 7.42 -3.70
C PRO A 269 -15.07 7.16 -2.96
N VAL A 270 -13.97 7.07 -3.69
CA VAL A 270 -12.62 7.30 -3.18
C VAL A 270 -11.92 8.29 -4.10
N VAL A 271 -11.54 9.45 -3.58
CA VAL A 271 -10.97 10.55 -4.36
C VAL A 271 -9.60 10.90 -3.82
N ARG A 272 -8.64 11.21 -4.68
CA ARG A 272 -7.27 11.55 -4.28
C ARG A 272 -6.76 12.75 -5.09
N MET A 273 -6.18 13.72 -4.41
CA MET A 273 -5.32 14.72 -5.05
C MET A 273 -4.03 14.03 -5.48
N LEU A 274 -3.76 14.08 -6.78
CA LEU A 274 -2.55 13.52 -7.35
C LEU A 274 -1.35 14.41 -6.99
N ASN A 275 -0.15 13.85 -7.12
CA ASN A 275 1.11 14.51 -6.81
C ASN A 275 1.34 15.82 -7.59
N ASP A 276 0.67 16.03 -8.73
CA ASP A 276 0.72 17.30 -9.46
C ASP A 276 0.11 18.49 -8.68
N GLY A 277 -0.57 18.21 -7.56
CA GLY A 277 -1.18 19.21 -6.67
C GLY A 277 -2.41 19.90 -7.27
N LYS A 278 -2.93 19.38 -8.38
CA LYS A 278 -4.02 20.00 -9.15
C LYS A 278 -5.14 19.01 -9.49
N THR A 279 -4.79 17.81 -9.93
CA THR A 279 -5.74 16.83 -10.45
C THR A 279 -6.32 16.00 -9.31
N LEU A 280 -7.64 15.97 -9.21
CA LEU A 280 -8.36 14.99 -8.41
C LEU A 280 -8.70 13.78 -9.28
N ALA A 281 -8.27 12.59 -8.86
CA ALA A 281 -8.68 11.32 -9.43
C ALA A 281 -9.66 10.61 -8.48
N GLY A 282 -10.78 10.13 -9.00
CA GLY A 282 -11.79 9.38 -8.26
C GLY A 282 -11.91 7.95 -8.79
N PHE A 283 -12.09 6.99 -7.88
CA PHE A 283 -12.34 5.59 -8.18
C PHE A 283 -13.70 5.19 -7.61
N MET A 284 -14.61 4.80 -8.50
CA MET A 284 -16.05 4.78 -8.25
C MET A 284 -16.65 3.41 -8.56
N GLU A 285 -17.64 3.00 -7.77
CA GLU A 285 -18.47 1.83 -8.06
C GLU A 285 -19.75 2.25 -8.78
N ALA A 286 -20.04 1.64 -9.92
CA ALA A 286 -21.28 1.81 -10.66
C ALA A 286 -22.16 0.57 -10.49
N ARG A 287 -23.31 0.73 -9.84
CA ARG A 287 -24.34 -0.31 -9.75
C ARG A 287 -25.20 -0.26 -10.99
N LEU A 288 -25.06 -1.23 -11.89
CA LEU A 288 -25.79 -1.38 -13.14
C LEU A 288 -26.84 -2.49 -13.06
N GLU A 289 -27.84 -2.51 -13.95
CA GLU A 289 -28.83 -3.60 -14.05
C GLU A 289 -28.63 -4.36 -15.36
N THR A 290 -28.93 -5.66 -15.38
CA THR A 290 -28.72 -6.52 -16.56
C THR A 290 -29.50 -6.03 -17.79
N ASN A 291 -30.75 -5.58 -17.60
CA ASN A 291 -31.63 -5.17 -18.69
C ASN A 291 -31.88 -3.66 -18.75
N ASN A 292 -31.02 -2.84 -18.12
CA ASN A 292 -31.22 -1.38 -18.00
C ASN A 292 -32.62 -0.99 -17.47
N GLN A 293 -33.16 -1.80 -16.57
CA GLN A 293 -34.49 -1.65 -15.96
C GLN A 293 -34.45 -2.20 -14.52
N PRO A 294 -35.36 -1.79 -13.63
CA PRO A 294 -35.41 -2.30 -12.26
C PRO A 294 -35.98 -3.73 -12.23
N ASP A 295 -35.15 -4.71 -12.61
CA ASP A 295 -35.54 -6.13 -12.69
C ASP A 295 -35.11 -6.96 -11.46
N GLY A 296 -34.45 -6.31 -10.49
CA GLY A 296 -33.95 -6.93 -9.27
C GLY A 296 -32.56 -7.57 -9.42
N THR A 297 -31.92 -7.49 -10.59
CA THR A 297 -30.60 -8.07 -10.86
C THR A 297 -29.57 -6.99 -11.19
N SER A 298 -28.77 -6.62 -10.18
CA SER A 298 -27.68 -5.66 -10.33
C SER A 298 -26.30 -6.29 -10.32
N TYR A 299 -25.37 -5.67 -11.04
CA TYR A 299 -23.94 -5.94 -10.99
C TYR A 299 -23.15 -4.65 -10.82
N TYR A 300 -21.89 -4.76 -10.41
CA TYR A 300 -21.03 -3.63 -10.11
C TYR A 300 -19.87 -3.54 -11.11
N MET A 301 -19.62 -2.33 -11.58
CA MET A 301 -18.51 -1.99 -12.47
C MET A 301 -17.68 -0.88 -11.85
N MET A 302 -16.37 -0.94 -12.00
CA MET A 302 -15.47 0.12 -11.51
C MET A 302 -15.23 1.18 -12.58
N SER A 303 -15.14 2.45 -12.17
CA SER A 303 -14.85 3.59 -13.05
C SER A 303 -13.77 4.48 -12.46
N LEU A 304 -13.01 5.15 -13.31
CA LEU A 304 -12.12 6.25 -12.93
C LEU A 304 -12.70 7.58 -13.43
N VAL A 305 -12.62 8.61 -12.61
CA VAL A 305 -13.14 9.96 -12.92
C VAL A 305 -12.09 11.00 -12.55
N TYR A 306 -12.10 12.15 -13.22
CA TYR A 306 -11.06 13.15 -13.03
C TYR A 306 -11.64 14.56 -13.01
N GLY A 307 -11.02 15.42 -12.21
CA GLY A 307 -11.37 16.83 -12.08
C GLY A 307 -10.29 17.60 -11.35
N GLU A 308 -10.66 18.75 -10.83
CA GLU A 308 -9.82 19.62 -10.00
C GLU A 308 -10.54 19.88 -8.67
N ASP A 309 -9.94 20.64 -7.76
CA ASP A 309 -10.54 20.96 -6.45
C ASP A 309 -11.86 21.77 -6.52
N ASN A 310 -12.22 22.28 -7.70
CA ASN A 310 -13.43 23.05 -7.98
C ASN A 310 -14.48 22.26 -8.82
N TRP A 311 -14.79 21.03 -8.43
CA TRP A 311 -15.77 20.19 -9.13
C TRP A 311 -17.00 20.95 -9.62
N GLN A 312 -17.43 20.69 -10.86
CA GLN A 312 -18.69 21.21 -11.34
C GLN A 312 -19.84 20.67 -10.48
N HIS A 313 -20.63 21.58 -9.89
CA HIS A 313 -21.84 21.21 -9.16
C HIS A 313 -22.97 20.88 -10.14
N LEU A 314 -23.36 19.62 -10.17
CA LEU A 314 -24.37 19.06 -11.05
C LEU A 314 -25.79 19.34 -10.54
N SER A 315 -26.68 19.70 -11.44
CA SER A 315 -28.09 19.97 -11.18
C SER A 315 -28.99 19.23 -12.18
N GLY A 316 -30.27 19.05 -11.83
CA GLY A 316 -31.26 18.41 -12.70
C GLY A 316 -30.76 17.10 -13.29
N ASP A 317 -30.63 17.06 -14.62
CA ASP A 317 -30.20 15.90 -15.40
C ASP A 317 -28.72 15.88 -15.81
N GLN A 318 -27.90 16.81 -15.30
CA GLN A 318 -26.48 16.89 -15.62
C GLN A 318 -25.71 15.66 -15.11
N VAL A 319 -24.81 15.12 -15.91
CA VAL A 319 -23.88 14.03 -15.55
C VAL A 319 -22.45 14.56 -15.56
N GLY A 320 -21.55 13.92 -14.82
CA GLY A 320 -20.17 14.36 -14.75
C GLY A 320 -19.30 13.49 -13.84
N PRO A 321 -17.99 13.80 -13.78
CA PRO A 321 -17.29 14.72 -14.68
C PRO A 321 -17.24 14.18 -16.13
N THR A 322 -16.99 15.04 -17.11
CA THR A 322 -16.82 14.63 -18.51
C THR A 322 -15.55 13.81 -18.70
N ASP A 323 -14.49 14.15 -17.97
CA ASP A 323 -13.24 13.41 -17.99
C ASP A 323 -13.33 12.16 -17.10
N ARG A 324 -13.50 11.00 -17.73
CA ARG A 324 -13.70 9.72 -17.05
C ARG A 324 -13.42 8.52 -17.95
N GLN A 325 -13.15 7.40 -17.30
CA GLN A 325 -13.11 6.06 -17.89
C GLN A 325 -14.17 5.20 -17.18
N SER A 326 -15.34 5.05 -17.81
CA SER A 326 -16.49 4.37 -17.20
C SER A 326 -16.47 2.86 -17.40
N ASN A 327 -16.94 2.15 -16.37
CA ASN A 327 -17.32 0.74 -16.44
C ASN A 327 -16.18 -0.16 -16.97
N LEU A 328 -14.97 0.05 -16.46
CA LEU A 328 -13.73 -0.57 -16.92
C LEU A 328 -13.72 -2.09 -16.74
N PHE A 329 -14.22 -2.59 -15.61
CA PHE A 329 -14.26 -4.01 -15.27
C PHE A 329 -15.26 -4.28 -14.15
N ARG A 330 -15.62 -5.57 -13.95
CA ARG A 330 -16.47 -6.02 -12.84
C ARG A 330 -15.68 -6.04 -11.54
N GLY A 331 -16.15 -5.27 -10.55
CA GLY A 331 -15.55 -5.19 -9.23
C GLY A 331 -16.42 -4.35 -8.31
N ALA A 332 -16.08 -4.38 -7.02
CA ALA A 332 -16.80 -3.63 -5.99
C ALA A 332 -15.85 -3.10 -4.91
N GLY A 333 -16.27 -2.07 -4.17
CA GLY A 333 -15.55 -1.57 -2.99
C GLY A 333 -14.13 -1.08 -3.26
N GLY A 334 -14.00 -0.07 -4.12
CA GLY A 334 -12.71 0.49 -4.53
C GLY A 334 -11.96 1.28 -3.46
N TYR A 335 -10.64 1.37 -3.62
CA TYR A 335 -9.75 2.35 -2.95
C TYR A 335 -8.67 2.82 -3.92
N LEU A 336 -8.15 4.03 -3.72
CA LEU A 336 -7.09 4.65 -4.52
C LEU A 336 -6.06 5.31 -3.61
N ALA A 337 -4.79 5.08 -3.91
CA ALA A 337 -3.63 5.69 -3.25
C ALA A 337 -2.59 6.09 -4.30
N GLN A 338 -1.61 6.91 -3.89
CA GLN A 338 -0.47 7.27 -4.74
C GLN A 338 0.80 7.36 -3.88
N PHE A 339 1.86 6.73 -4.35
CA PHE A 339 3.20 6.86 -3.79
C PHE A 339 3.82 8.20 -4.19
N ARG A 340 4.76 8.68 -3.37
CA ARG A 340 5.50 9.91 -3.68
C ARG A 340 6.29 9.80 -4.98
N SER A 341 6.77 8.61 -5.33
CA SER A 341 7.50 8.31 -6.56
C SER A 341 6.64 8.41 -7.83
N GLY A 342 5.31 8.45 -7.70
CA GLY A 342 4.36 8.68 -8.78
C GLY A 342 3.35 7.55 -8.92
N GLU A 343 3.73 6.31 -8.64
CA GLU A 343 2.91 5.12 -8.84
C GLU A 343 1.57 5.23 -8.08
N THR A 344 0.47 5.13 -8.82
CA THR A 344 -0.87 5.04 -8.24
C THR A 344 -1.20 3.59 -7.94
N VAL A 345 -2.03 3.33 -6.93
CA VAL A 345 -2.47 1.98 -6.59
C VAL A 345 -3.96 1.99 -6.38
N ILE A 346 -4.66 1.10 -7.07
CA ILE A 346 -6.06 0.80 -6.79
C ILE A 346 -6.19 -0.55 -6.11
N SER A 347 -7.17 -0.67 -5.22
CA SER A 347 -7.64 -1.96 -4.72
C SER A 347 -9.15 -2.08 -4.89
N CYS A 348 -9.65 -3.27 -5.14
CA CYS A 348 -11.08 -3.57 -5.12
C CYS A 348 -11.32 -5.05 -4.87
N ASN A 349 -12.58 -5.46 -4.87
CA ASN A 349 -12.98 -6.86 -4.80
C ASN A 349 -13.40 -7.37 -6.17
N ILE A 350 -12.68 -8.37 -6.68
CA ILE A 350 -13.05 -9.13 -7.89
C ILE A 350 -13.33 -10.56 -7.44
N ASN A 351 -14.56 -11.05 -7.64
CA ASN A 351 -14.99 -12.36 -7.15
C ASN A 351 -14.73 -12.60 -5.66
N ASN A 352 -14.91 -11.55 -4.84
CA ASN A 352 -14.61 -11.54 -3.41
C ASN A 352 -13.12 -11.69 -3.05
N LEU A 353 -12.19 -11.46 -3.98
CA LEU A 353 -10.75 -11.46 -3.73
C LEU A 353 -10.23 -10.02 -3.64
N PHE A 354 -9.34 -9.75 -2.68
CA PHE A 354 -8.65 -8.46 -2.61
C PHE A 354 -7.72 -8.34 -3.81
N SER A 355 -8.03 -7.43 -4.73
CA SER A 355 -7.38 -7.32 -6.03
C SER A 355 -6.76 -5.94 -6.17
N MET A 356 -5.48 -5.90 -6.53
CA MET A 356 -4.69 -4.67 -6.65
C MET A 356 -4.11 -4.50 -8.04
N LYS A 357 -3.92 -3.25 -8.45
CA LYS A 357 -3.21 -2.87 -9.68
C LYS A 357 -2.45 -1.57 -9.44
N VAL A 358 -1.25 -1.46 -10.03
CA VAL A 358 -0.43 -0.24 -9.98
C VAL A 358 -0.71 0.56 -11.24
N GLY A 359 -0.62 1.88 -11.19
CA GLY A 359 -0.79 2.74 -12.35
C GLY A 359 0.21 3.88 -12.40
N ASP A 360 0.15 4.61 -13.50
CA ASP A 360 0.97 5.79 -13.74
C ASP A 360 0.64 6.92 -12.77
N ASN A 361 1.49 7.95 -12.75
CA ASN A 361 1.33 9.12 -11.89
C ASN A 361 0.09 9.98 -12.17
N LYS A 362 -0.63 9.67 -13.25
CA LYS A 362 -1.87 10.36 -13.64
C LYS A 362 -3.12 9.55 -13.32
N ALA A 363 -2.97 8.34 -12.77
CA ALA A 363 -4.04 7.37 -12.59
C ALA A 363 -4.83 7.11 -13.89
N ARG A 364 -4.18 7.15 -15.06
CA ARG A 364 -4.80 6.99 -16.38
C ARG A 364 -4.56 5.63 -16.98
N ASN A 365 -3.36 5.11 -16.76
CA ASN A 365 -2.93 3.83 -17.28
C ASN A 365 -2.48 2.97 -16.10
N PHE A 366 -3.15 1.85 -15.91
CA PHE A 366 -2.78 0.88 -14.90
C PHE A 366 -1.98 -0.23 -15.55
N ASN A 367 -0.83 -0.56 -14.95
CA ASN A 367 0.19 -1.47 -15.45
C ASN A 367 -0.43 -2.79 -15.95
N HIS A 368 0.26 -3.40 -16.91
CA HIS A 368 -0.12 -4.64 -17.59
C HIS A 368 -1.30 -4.56 -18.58
N LYS A 369 -1.37 -5.56 -19.47
CA LYS A 369 -1.87 -5.47 -20.86
C LYS A 369 -3.37 -5.21 -20.98
N SER A 370 -4.13 -5.39 -19.90
CA SER A 370 -5.59 -5.28 -19.90
C SER A 370 -6.17 -5.09 -18.49
N TRP A 371 -7.44 -4.64 -18.42
CA TRP A 371 -8.27 -4.68 -17.22
C TRP A 371 -8.79 -6.08 -16.88
N ALA A 372 -8.76 -7.01 -17.84
CA ALA A 372 -9.30 -8.36 -17.69
C ALA A 372 -8.32 -9.36 -17.04
N THR A 373 -7.04 -9.02 -16.94
CA THR A 373 -5.96 -9.92 -16.51
C THR A 373 -5.00 -9.20 -15.57
N GLU A 374 -4.04 -9.95 -15.00
CA GLU A 374 -2.87 -9.39 -14.31
C GLU A 374 -3.26 -8.52 -13.08
N TRP A 375 -4.24 -9.01 -12.31
CA TRP A 375 -4.60 -8.48 -11.00
C TRP A 375 -3.78 -9.16 -9.91
N TYR A 376 -3.17 -8.36 -9.03
CA TYR A 376 -2.44 -8.90 -7.91
C TYR A 376 -3.41 -9.23 -6.77
N GLN A 377 -3.46 -10.51 -6.35
CA GLN A 377 -4.42 -11.01 -5.36
C GLN A 377 -3.69 -11.69 -4.20
N PRO A 378 -3.08 -10.91 -3.30
CA PRO A 378 -2.13 -11.45 -2.31
C PRO A 378 -2.79 -12.09 -1.08
N PHE A 379 -4.04 -11.77 -0.78
CA PHE A 379 -4.72 -12.36 0.37
C PHE A 379 -5.28 -13.74 0.03
N SER A 380 -5.03 -14.71 0.92
CA SER A 380 -5.45 -16.10 0.77
C SER A 380 -6.95 -16.33 1.02
N GLY A 381 -7.66 -15.33 1.52
CA GLY A 381 -9.08 -15.40 1.87
C GLY A 381 -10.01 -14.61 0.96
N THR A 382 -11.27 -15.02 0.92
CA THR A 382 -12.34 -14.25 0.29
C THR A 382 -13.02 -13.30 1.27
N GLY A 383 -13.49 -12.19 0.75
CA GLY A 383 -14.17 -11.15 1.49
C GLY A 383 -14.57 -9.97 0.61
N TYR A 384 -14.80 -8.84 1.24
CA TYR A 384 -15.29 -7.62 0.61
C TYR A 384 -14.91 -6.40 1.45
N TRP A 385 -14.89 -5.23 0.81
CA TRP A 385 -14.65 -3.92 1.40
C TRP A 385 -13.33 -3.84 2.14
N GLY A 386 -12.30 -3.54 1.37
CA GLY A 386 -10.96 -3.27 1.85
C GLY A 386 -10.61 -1.79 1.86
N SER A 387 -9.35 -1.51 2.20
CA SER A 387 -8.77 -0.16 2.11
C SER A 387 -7.28 -0.24 1.83
N LEU A 388 -6.72 0.89 1.41
CA LEU A 388 -5.27 1.08 1.28
C LEU A 388 -4.83 2.28 2.10
N GLU A 389 -3.62 2.21 2.64
CA GLU A 389 -2.97 3.33 3.32
C GLU A 389 -1.48 3.33 2.98
N VAL A 390 -0.98 4.44 2.41
CA VAL A 390 0.45 4.59 2.14
C VAL A 390 1.20 4.58 3.47
N ASP A 391 2.10 3.63 3.62
CA ASP A 391 2.82 3.40 4.86
C ASP A 391 4.24 3.95 4.83
N GLY A 392 4.86 3.99 3.66
CA GLY A 392 6.19 4.54 3.48
C GLY A 392 6.39 5.04 2.05
N THR A 393 7.61 5.45 1.77
CA THR A 393 8.06 5.82 0.42
C THR A 393 7.87 4.68 -0.59
N HIS A 394 8.03 3.43 -0.14
CA HIS A 394 7.93 2.22 -0.96
C HIS A 394 7.06 1.14 -0.33
N SER A 395 6.15 1.50 0.58
CA SER A 395 5.23 0.53 1.18
C SER A 395 3.81 1.06 1.33
N ILE A 396 2.84 0.17 1.14
CA ILE A 396 1.41 0.44 1.31
C ILE A 396 0.79 -0.70 2.13
N VAL A 397 -0.15 -0.39 3.00
CA VAL A 397 -0.87 -1.39 3.79
C VAL A 397 -2.26 -1.56 3.20
N GLY A 398 -2.66 -2.80 3.00
CA GLY A 398 -4.02 -3.15 2.60
C GLY A 398 -4.75 -3.89 3.70
N THR A 399 -6.07 -3.71 3.74
CA THR A 399 -6.96 -4.46 4.63
C THR A 399 -8.12 -5.04 3.85
N MET A 400 -8.65 -6.18 4.28
CA MET A 400 -9.93 -6.70 3.81
C MET A 400 -10.57 -7.54 4.91
N HIS A 401 -11.89 -7.46 5.06
CA HIS A 401 -12.56 -8.42 5.93
C HIS A 401 -12.44 -9.85 5.37
N LYS A 402 -12.43 -10.83 6.25
CA LYS A 402 -12.70 -12.25 5.98
C LYS A 402 -13.65 -12.73 7.06
N SER A 403 -14.42 -13.79 6.82
CA SER A 403 -15.36 -14.29 7.84
C SER A 403 -14.68 -14.48 9.21
N GLY A 404 -15.05 -13.63 10.19
CA GLY A 404 -14.52 -13.65 11.56
C GLY A 404 -13.18 -12.92 11.80
N THR A 405 -12.54 -12.36 10.77
CA THR A 405 -11.25 -11.67 10.90
C THR A 405 -11.13 -10.45 9.99
N ILE A 406 -10.14 -9.58 10.23
CA ILE A 406 -9.67 -8.61 9.24
C ILE A 406 -8.27 -9.03 8.81
N MET A 407 -8.09 -9.31 7.52
CA MET A 407 -6.79 -9.54 6.92
C MET A 407 -6.09 -8.20 6.73
N ILE A 408 -4.81 -8.14 7.11
CA ILE A 408 -3.95 -6.96 6.97
C ILE A 408 -2.62 -7.45 6.42
N GLY A 409 -2.09 -6.75 5.41
CA GLY A 409 -0.78 -7.02 4.86
C GLY A 409 -0.11 -5.74 4.40
N ARG A 410 1.22 -5.70 4.49
CA ARG A 410 2.03 -4.64 3.94
C ARG A 410 2.62 -5.10 2.61
N PHE A 411 2.52 -4.24 1.62
CA PHE A 411 3.00 -4.46 0.27
C PHE A 411 4.17 -3.51 0.00
N ILE A 412 5.27 -4.06 -0.49
CA ILE A 412 6.46 -3.36 -0.93
C ILE A 412 6.29 -3.00 -2.40
N LEU A 413 6.53 -1.74 -2.74
CA LEU A 413 6.62 -1.28 -4.12
C LEU A 413 8.00 -1.63 -4.66
N ASN A 414 8.03 -2.60 -5.57
CA ASN A 414 9.17 -2.78 -6.46
C ASN A 414 8.97 -1.88 -7.67
N HIS A 415 9.87 -0.95 -7.88
CA HIS A 415 9.91 -0.13 -9.06
C HIS A 415 11.34 -0.08 -9.62
N ARG A 416 11.58 0.78 -10.61
CA ARG A 416 12.90 0.94 -11.19
C ARG A 416 13.87 1.46 -10.11
N ILE A 417 14.93 0.70 -9.77
CA ILE A 417 15.96 1.17 -8.83
C ILE A 417 17.15 1.85 -9.54
N ASN A 418 17.81 2.79 -8.88
CA ASN A 418 19.04 3.39 -9.38
C ASN A 418 20.28 2.61 -8.93
N ALA A 419 21.21 2.38 -9.85
CA ALA A 419 22.56 1.93 -9.56
C ALA A 419 23.48 3.17 -9.49
N PRO A 420 23.80 3.70 -8.29
CA PRO A 420 24.71 4.82 -8.20
C PRO A 420 26.12 4.48 -8.69
N GLN A 421 26.82 5.50 -9.19
CA GLN A 421 28.23 5.41 -9.58
C GLN A 421 29.10 5.23 -8.33
N LYS A 422 29.58 4.00 -8.08
CA LYS A 422 30.38 3.66 -6.91
C LYS A 422 31.33 2.49 -7.20
N ASN A 423 32.55 2.60 -6.70
CA ASN A 423 33.50 1.49 -6.71
C ASN A 423 33.22 0.62 -5.48
N ILE A 424 32.48 -0.47 -5.67
CA ILE A 424 32.25 -1.46 -4.63
C ILE A 424 33.46 -2.40 -4.52
N THR A 425 33.86 -2.68 -3.29
CA THR A 425 34.86 -3.70 -2.97
C THR A 425 34.13 -5.01 -2.71
N VAL A 426 34.34 -6.01 -3.56
CA VAL A 426 33.69 -7.32 -3.40
C VAL A 426 34.43 -8.13 -2.35
N ASP A 427 34.04 -7.97 -1.08
CA ASP A 427 34.66 -8.63 0.07
C ASP A 427 33.65 -9.28 1.04
N GLY A 428 32.35 -9.15 0.75
CA GLY A 428 31.26 -9.71 1.54
C GLY A 428 30.88 -8.80 2.71
N ASP A 429 31.26 -7.54 2.68
CA ASP A 429 30.86 -6.51 3.63
C ASP A 429 29.87 -5.52 2.99
N ILE A 430 28.96 -4.98 3.80
CA ILE A 430 27.94 -4.03 3.34
C ILE A 430 28.33 -2.57 3.56
N GLY A 431 29.51 -2.29 4.12
CA GLY A 431 29.91 -0.95 4.59
C GLY A 431 30.01 0.09 3.47
N ASP A 432 30.29 -0.33 2.23
CA ASP A 432 30.28 0.53 1.07
C ASP A 432 28.92 0.59 0.34
N TRP A 433 27.89 -0.12 0.82
CA TRP A 433 26.52 -0.04 0.30
C TRP A 433 25.68 0.98 1.08
N THR A 434 25.97 2.26 0.84
CA THR A 434 25.36 3.38 1.59
C THR A 434 24.00 3.84 1.07
N HIS A 435 23.60 3.43 -0.14
CA HIS A 435 22.28 3.76 -0.69
C HIS A 435 21.26 2.72 -0.25
N THR A 436 20.00 3.14 -0.17
CA THR A 436 18.92 2.29 0.36
C THR A 436 17.95 1.78 -0.69
N ASP A 437 18.00 2.29 -1.93
CA ASP A 437 17.12 1.88 -3.03
C ASP A 437 17.32 0.40 -3.39
N ALA A 438 16.27 -0.41 -3.25
CA ALA A 438 16.33 -1.86 -3.28
C ALA A 438 15.06 -2.51 -3.82
N LEU A 439 15.23 -3.63 -4.52
CA LEU A 439 14.15 -4.54 -4.89
C LEU A 439 13.95 -5.60 -3.79
N PHE A 440 12.74 -6.17 -3.71
CA PHE A 440 12.32 -7.11 -2.68
C PHE A 440 11.57 -8.31 -3.26
N ILE A 441 11.84 -9.51 -2.75
CA ILE A 441 11.05 -10.74 -2.96
C ILE A 441 10.79 -11.35 -1.58
N GLY A 442 9.57 -11.81 -1.31
CA GLY A 442 9.21 -12.39 -0.02
C GLY A 442 7.71 -12.56 0.21
N SER A 443 6.96 -12.85 -0.86
CA SER A 443 5.51 -12.99 -0.88
C SER A 443 5.03 -14.42 -0.64
N GLN A 444 5.85 -15.43 -0.98
CA GLN A 444 5.44 -16.84 -0.94
C GLN A 444 5.77 -17.55 0.38
N GLY A 445 6.58 -16.96 1.24
CA GLY A 445 7.00 -17.58 2.50
C GLY A 445 7.81 -16.64 3.40
N PRO A 446 8.28 -17.15 4.56
CA PRO A 446 8.99 -16.33 5.53
C PRO A 446 10.38 -15.88 5.07
N THR A 447 10.96 -16.60 4.10
CA THR A 447 12.25 -16.28 3.48
C THR A 447 12.11 -15.11 2.55
N GLN A 448 13.09 -14.22 2.57
CA GLN A 448 13.06 -12.94 1.83
C GLN A 448 14.38 -12.70 1.14
N ALA A 449 14.37 -11.93 0.06
CA ALA A 449 15.57 -11.45 -0.59
C ALA A 449 15.44 -9.96 -0.91
N THR A 450 16.54 -9.23 -0.74
CA THR A 450 16.66 -7.85 -1.23
C THR A 450 17.83 -7.71 -2.17
N PHE A 451 17.71 -6.78 -3.12
CA PHE A 451 18.68 -6.57 -4.19
C PHE A 451 19.00 -5.09 -4.31
N ARG A 452 20.27 -4.75 -4.17
CA ARG A 452 20.81 -3.41 -4.40
C ARG A 452 21.83 -3.43 -5.51
N SER A 453 21.96 -2.34 -6.24
CA SER A 453 22.85 -2.26 -7.40
C SER A 453 23.75 -1.04 -7.35
N ALA A 454 24.95 -1.15 -7.89
CA ALA A 454 25.83 -0.01 -8.12
C ALA A 454 26.61 -0.23 -9.43
N VAL A 455 27.21 0.81 -9.98
CA VAL A 455 27.98 0.71 -11.22
C VAL A 455 29.27 1.50 -11.13
N ASP A 456 30.29 1.04 -11.85
CA ASP A 456 31.43 1.87 -12.25
C ASP A 456 31.51 1.94 -13.78
N ALA A 457 32.60 2.49 -14.32
CA ALA A 457 32.76 2.64 -15.76
C ALA A 457 32.88 1.31 -16.54
N GLN A 458 33.13 0.18 -15.87
CA GLN A 458 33.33 -1.13 -16.47
C GLN A 458 32.41 -2.23 -15.91
N ASN A 459 31.81 -2.04 -14.74
CA ASN A 459 31.17 -3.11 -13.98
C ASN A 459 29.80 -2.69 -13.43
N LEU A 460 28.89 -3.66 -13.40
CA LEU A 460 27.71 -3.67 -12.55
C LEU A 460 28.05 -4.45 -11.28
N TYR A 461 27.64 -3.90 -10.15
CA TYR A 461 27.68 -4.53 -8.85
C TYR A 461 26.26 -4.85 -8.40
N LEU A 462 26.07 -6.05 -7.84
CA LEU A 462 24.82 -6.45 -7.21
C LEU A 462 25.12 -6.97 -5.80
N LEU A 463 24.42 -6.43 -4.82
CA LEU A 463 24.33 -6.99 -3.48
C LEU A 463 23.01 -7.75 -3.38
N VAL A 464 23.10 -9.02 -2.99
CA VAL A 464 21.97 -9.88 -2.69
C VAL A 464 21.99 -10.19 -1.21
N GLU A 465 20.92 -9.89 -0.51
CA GLU A 465 20.76 -10.21 0.92
C GLU A 465 19.56 -11.16 1.04
N ARG A 466 19.82 -12.46 1.22
CA ARG A 466 18.79 -13.47 1.53
C ARG A 466 18.63 -13.52 3.05
N ARG A 467 17.43 -13.24 3.52
CA ARG A 467 17.04 -13.43 4.91
C ARG A 467 16.32 -14.77 5.06
N ASP A 468 16.92 -15.64 5.85
CA ASP A 468 16.47 -17.01 6.06
C ASP A 468 16.76 -17.41 7.51
N ASN A 469 15.84 -18.14 8.14
CA ASN A 469 16.04 -18.64 9.50
C ASN A 469 16.85 -19.94 9.55
N TYR A 470 16.98 -20.65 8.42
CA TYR A 470 17.68 -21.93 8.34
C TYR A 470 18.36 -22.07 6.98
N VAL A 471 19.63 -21.67 6.90
CA VAL A 471 20.40 -21.72 5.66
C VAL A 471 20.89 -23.14 5.41
N ALA A 472 20.48 -23.71 4.28
CA ALA A 472 20.85 -25.04 3.83
C ALA A 472 21.60 -25.01 2.49
N THR A 473 22.37 -26.06 2.22
CA THR A 473 22.91 -26.27 0.88
C THR A 473 21.76 -26.42 -0.11
N GLY A 474 21.77 -25.60 -1.17
CA GLY A 474 20.71 -25.57 -2.17
C GLY A 474 19.72 -24.41 -2.01
N ASP A 475 19.88 -23.60 -0.96
CA ASP A 475 19.20 -22.32 -0.77
C ASP A 475 19.69 -21.28 -1.75
N ASN A 476 19.30 -21.48 -3.01
CA ASN A 476 19.82 -20.74 -4.13
C ASN A 476 18.92 -19.55 -4.50
N ILE A 477 19.55 -18.54 -5.09
CA ILE A 477 18.88 -17.48 -5.83
C ILE A 477 19.39 -17.52 -7.27
N ASP A 478 18.48 -17.68 -8.22
CA ASP A 478 18.75 -17.50 -9.63
C ASP A 478 18.58 -16.02 -9.99
N LEU A 479 19.66 -15.39 -10.44
CA LEU A 479 19.72 -13.99 -10.88
C LEU A 479 19.73 -13.94 -12.41
N TYR A 480 18.84 -13.14 -12.98
CA TYR A 480 18.69 -12.99 -14.42
C TYR A 480 18.95 -11.54 -14.82
N PHE A 481 19.85 -11.35 -15.79
CA PHE A 481 20.21 -10.03 -16.32
C PHE A 481 20.00 -10.01 -17.82
N HIS A 482 19.55 -8.86 -18.33
CA HIS A 482 19.36 -8.63 -19.75
C HIS A 482 19.65 -7.17 -20.08
N ASN A 483 20.15 -6.91 -21.29
CA ASN A 483 20.24 -5.53 -21.79
C ASN A 483 18.83 -4.93 -21.97
N ASN A 484 18.67 -3.61 -22.00
CA ASN A 484 17.34 -3.04 -22.23
C ASN A 484 16.98 -2.99 -23.73
N GLU A 485 17.25 -4.06 -24.47
CA GLU A 485 16.99 -4.16 -25.91
C GLU A 485 16.03 -5.31 -26.23
N GLY A 486 14.96 -5.01 -26.97
CA GLY A 486 13.96 -6.02 -27.35
C GLY A 486 13.12 -6.54 -26.18
N ASN A 487 12.23 -7.50 -26.46
CA ASN A 487 11.28 -8.06 -25.48
C ASN A 487 11.46 -9.58 -25.31
N SER A 488 12.62 -10.11 -25.71
CA SER A 488 12.88 -11.56 -25.70
C SER A 488 14.34 -11.79 -25.36
N LEU A 489 14.61 -12.93 -24.72
CA LEU A 489 15.97 -13.36 -24.40
C LEU A 489 16.84 -13.39 -25.67
N ASN A 490 18.10 -12.97 -25.52
CA ASN A 490 19.12 -12.96 -26.55
C ASN A 490 20.49 -13.34 -25.97
N ASP A 491 21.55 -13.34 -26.78
CA ASP A 491 22.90 -13.78 -26.37
C ASP A 491 23.57 -12.88 -25.30
N ASN A 492 22.94 -11.75 -24.95
CA ASN A 492 23.32 -10.86 -23.85
C ASN A 492 22.60 -11.19 -22.53
N SER A 493 21.67 -12.16 -22.54
CA SER A 493 21.01 -12.65 -21.35
C SER A 493 21.96 -13.50 -20.52
N LEU A 494 22.05 -13.18 -19.24
CA LEU A 494 22.93 -13.84 -18.29
C LEU A 494 22.11 -14.38 -17.12
N LYS A 495 22.30 -15.65 -16.78
CA LYS A 495 21.80 -16.28 -15.57
C LYS A 495 22.97 -16.60 -14.65
N ILE A 496 22.86 -16.24 -13.38
CA ILE A 496 23.82 -16.59 -12.32
C ILE A 496 23.02 -17.24 -11.20
N THR A 497 23.36 -18.48 -10.84
CA THR A 497 22.82 -19.11 -9.62
C THR A 497 23.84 -18.93 -8.51
N ILE A 498 23.41 -18.29 -7.44
CA ILE A 498 24.19 -18.17 -6.20
C ILE A 498 23.56 -19.01 -5.10
N GLY A 499 24.37 -19.45 -4.15
CA GLY A 499 23.96 -20.08 -2.90
C GLY A 499 24.83 -19.60 -1.75
N PRO A 500 24.67 -20.16 -0.54
CA PRO A 500 25.35 -19.66 0.67
C PRO A 500 26.89 -19.74 0.61
N THR A 501 27.44 -20.54 -0.31
CA THR A 501 28.89 -20.72 -0.50
C THR A 501 29.42 -20.02 -1.77
N GLY A 502 28.58 -19.28 -2.49
CA GLY A 502 28.93 -18.52 -3.67
C GLY A 502 28.29 -19.01 -4.97
N ILE A 503 29.01 -18.86 -6.09
CA ILE A 503 28.46 -19.19 -7.41
C ILE A 503 28.28 -20.70 -7.53
N VAL A 504 27.03 -21.11 -7.77
CA VAL A 504 26.66 -22.50 -8.04
C VAL A 504 26.72 -22.77 -9.54
N SER A 505 26.20 -21.86 -10.37
CA SER A 505 26.24 -22.01 -11.82
C SER A 505 26.14 -20.67 -12.56
N CYS A 506 26.55 -20.65 -13.82
CA CYS A 506 26.41 -19.51 -14.71
C CYS A 506 25.99 -19.99 -16.10
N ALA A 507 25.07 -19.29 -16.74
CA ALA A 507 24.56 -19.64 -18.06
C ALA A 507 24.28 -18.41 -18.94
N LYS A 508 24.40 -18.58 -20.26
CA LYS A 508 23.96 -17.61 -21.26
C LYS A 508 22.85 -18.21 -22.13
N TRP A 509 21.97 -17.35 -22.62
CA TRP A 509 20.96 -17.78 -23.58
C TRP A 509 21.58 -17.99 -24.96
N ASN A 510 21.27 -19.12 -25.61
CA ASN A 510 21.80 -19.50 -26.93
C ASN A 510 20.73 -19.52 -28.04
N SER A 511 19.75 -18.61 -27.98
CA SER A 511 18.52 -18.55 -28.79
C SER A 511 17.38 -19.51 -28.41
N SER A 512 17.66 -20.67 -27.81
CA SER A 512 16.63 -21.65 -27.43
C SER A 512 16.68 -22.14 -25.99
N SER A 513 17.83 -22.10 -25.34
CA SER A 513 18.05 -22.62 -24.00
C SER A 513 19.10 -21.81 -23.23
N TRP A 514 19.06 -21.96 -21.90
CA TRP A 514 20.13 -21.51 -21.02
C TRP A 514 21.26 -22.53 -21.07
N GLU A 515 22.40 -22.16 -21.66
CA GLU A 515 23.59 -23.01 -21.75
C GLU A 515 24.62 -22.61 -20.71
N ALA A 516 25.19 -23.61 -20.04
CA ALA A 516 26.24 -23.39 -19.06
C ALA A 516 27.43 -22.65 -19.68
N THR A 517 27.97 -21.69 -18.94
CA THR A 517 29.16 -20.93 -19.32
C THR A 517 30.12 -20.79 -18.13
N SER A 518 31.35 -20.39 -18.42
CA SER A 518 32.34 -20.16 -17.36
C SER A 518 31.97 -18.95 -16.52
N ALA A 519 31.99 -19.08 -15.19
CA ALA A 519 31.82 -17.97 -14.26
C ALA A 519 33.11 -17.16 -14.01
N SER A 520 34.23 -17.47 -14.70
CA SER A 520 35.55 -16.89 -14.41
C SER A 520 35.67 -15.38 -14.61
N PHE A 521 34.73 -14.77 -15.33
CA PHE A 521 34.67 -13.31 -15.51
C PHE A 521 33.95 -12.57 -14.37
N LEU A 522 33.31 -13.32 -13.45
CA LEU A 522 32.63 -12.78 -12.29
C LEU A 522 33.60 -12.69 -11.10
N THR A 523 33.40 -11.70 -10.24
CA THR A 523 33.97 -11.70 -8.89
C THR A 523 32.82 -11.79 -7.90
N ILE A 524 32.93 -12.67 -6.91
CA ILE A 524 31.92 -12.83 -5.86
C ILE A 524 32.57 -12.94 -4.49
N ALA A 525 31.95 -12.34 -3.49
CA ALA A 525 32.21 -12.58 -2.08
C ALA A 525 30.89 -12.91 -1.39
N ASN A 526 30.93 -13.81 -0.41
CA ASN A 526 29.74 -14.30 0.28
C ASN A 526 30.03 -14.39 1.78
N GLN A 527 29.01 -14.09 2.58
CA GLN A 527 29.05 -14.25 4.03
C GLN A 527 27.73 -14.85 4.50
N VAL A 528 27.80 -15.80 5.42
CA VAL A 528 26.63 -16.43 6.04
C VAL A 528 26.52 -15.93 7.48
N SER A 529 25.35 -15.45 7.87
CA SER A 529 25.05 -15.13 9.27
C SER A 529 24.60 -16.39 10.00
N GLY A 530 25.54 -17.26 10.34
CA GLY A 530 25.31 -18.51 11.05
C GLY A 530 26.08 -19.68 10.42
N VAL A 531 25.52 -20.89 10.41
CA VAL A 531 26.22 -22.10 9.94
C VAL A 531 25.32 -22.94 9.04
N VAL A 532 25.74 -23.12 7.80
CA VAL A 532 25.00 -23.89 6.79
C VAL A 532 24.82 -25.35 7.22
N ASP A 533 23.62 -25.90 7.04
CA ASP A 533 23.26 -27.31 7.24
C ASP A 533 23.42 -27.86 8.68
N ASP A 534 23.50 -27.01 9.71
CA ASP A 534 23.67 -27.47 11.09
C ASP A 534 22.36 -27.53 11.92
N GLY A 535 21.26 -27.02 11.34
CA GLY A 535 19.93 -26.98 11.97
C GLY A 535 19.76 -25.94 13.08
N SER A 536 20.77 -25.10 13.31
CA SER A 536 20.67 -23.92 14.16
C SER A 536 19.96 -22.77 13.43
N ALA A 537 19.53 -21.76 14.19
CA ALA A 537 18.86 -20.60 13.59
C ALA A 537 19.89 -19.63 13.01
N ASP A 538 19.72 -19.27 11.75
CA ASP A 538 20.51 -18.30 11.01
C ASP A 538 19.76 -16.96 10.84
N ASN A 539 20.44 -15.97 10.27
CA ASN A 539 19.77 -14.77 9.72
C ASN A 539 19.82 -14.71 8.19
N GLY A 540 20.38 -15.73 7.54
CA GLY A 540 20.53 -15.83 6.10
C GLY A 540 21.98 -15.64 5.62
N TYR A 541 22.12 -15.23 4.37
CA TYR A 541 23.43 -14.93 3.77
C TYR A 541 23.37 -13.71 2.86
N LEU A 542 24.54 -13.14 2.59
CA LEU A 542 24.70 -12.10 1.58
C LEU A 542 25.73 -12.50 0.53
N SER A 543 25.56 -11.95 -0.66
CA SER A 543 26.45 -12.11 -1.81
C SER A 543 26.69 -10.77 -2.49
N GLU A 544 27.94 -10.39 -2.63
CA GLU A 544 28.35 -9.27 -3.49
C GLU A 544 28.90 -9.80 -4.81
N ILE A 545 28.37 -9.30 -5.91
CA ILE A 545 28.71 -9.80 -7.25
C ILE A 545 29.15 -8.64 -8.12
N LYS A 546 30.31 -8.77 -8.75
CA LYS A 546 30.81 -7.87 -9.78
C LYS A 546 30.71 -8.53 -11.15
N ILE A 547 30.01 -7.85 -12.05
CA ILE A 547 29.69 -8.29 -13.41
C ILE A 547 30.26 -7.27 -14.41
N PRO A 548 31.19 -7.65 -15.29
CA PRO A 548 31.66 -6.77 -16.36
C PRO A 548 30.50 -6.35 -17.28
N LEU A 549 30.34 -5.05 -17.50
CA LEU A 549 29.29 -4.49 -18.36
C LEU A 549 29.38 -4.98 -19.81
N SER A 550 30.59 -5.30 -20.27
CA SER A 550 30.83 -5.89 -21.60
C SER A 550 30.14 -7.24 -21.78
N THR A 551 29.86 -7.97 -20.70
CA THR A 551 29.16 -9.27 -20.76
C THR A 551 27.69 -9.11 -21.10
N LEU A 552 27.08 -8.01 -20.64
CA LEU A 552 25.67 -7.68 -20.85
C LEU A 552 25.44 -6.86 -22.12
N GLN A 553 26.50 -6.32 -22.75
CA GLN A 553 26.38 -5.41 -23.91
C GLN A 553 25.34 -4.31 -23.68
N ALA A 554 25.29 -3.78 -22.46
CA ALA A 554 24.22 -2.88 -22.07
C ALA A 554 24.38 -1.53 -22.76
N SER A 555 23.59 -1.28 -23.79
CA SER A 555 23.42 0.04 -24.40
C SER A 555 22.42 0.87 -23.59
N GLY A 556 22.56 2.20 -23.62
CA GLY A 556 21.66 3.12 -22.89
C GLY A 556 21.81 3.07 -21.36
N ASN A 557 20.79 3.61 -20.68
CA ASN A 557 20.82 3.90 -19.25
C ASN A 557 20.20 2.81 -18.37
N TYR A 558 19.79 1.66 -18.92
CA TYR A 558 19.02 0.66 -18.18
C TYR A 558 19.52 -0.76 -18.37
N PHE A 559 19.33 -1.58 -17.34
CA PHE A 559 19.32 -3.03 -17.41
C PHE A 559 17.97 -3.57 -16.99
N ARG A 560 17.71 -4.81 -17.38
CA ARG A 560 16.58 -5.60 -16.89
C ARG A 560 17.10 -6.66 -15.93
N PHE A 561 16.39 -6.82 -14.82
CA PHE A 561 16.77 -7.70 -13.73
C PHE A 561 15.56 -8.50 -13.24
N ASN A 562 15.74 -9.80 -13.10
CA ASN A 562 14.80 -10.67 -12.40
C ASN A 562 15.57 -11.57 -11.43
N ALA A 563 14.90 -12.04 -10.39
CA ALA A 563 15.43 -13.02 -9.48
C ALA A 563 14.36 -14.08 -9.16
N VAL A 564 14.82 -15.31 -8.95
CA VAL A 564 13.99 -16.42 -8.46
C VAL A 564 14.67 -16.99 -7.22
N MET A 565 14.00 -16.86 -6.08
CA MET A 565 14.43 -17.38 -4.80
C MET A 565 13.79 -18.75 -4.58
N VAL A 566 14.59 -19.76 -4.22
CA VAL A 566 14.12 -21.10 -3.90
C VAL A 566 14.43 -21.41 -2.45
N ASP A 567 13.40 -21.87 -1.74
CA ASP A 567 13.47 -22.35 -0.35
C ASP A 567 12.64 -23.64 -0.25
N GLY A 568 13.32 -24.78 -0.21
CA GLY A 568 12.71 -26.10 -0.25
C GLY A 568 11.80 -26.30 -1.47
N LYS A 569 10.48 -26.29 -1.26
CA LYS A 569 9.46 -26.41 -2.32
C LYS A 569 8.82 -25.08 -2.72
N THR A 570 9.15 -24.02 -2.01
CA THR A 570 8.64 -22.67 -2.26
C THR A 570 9.55 -22.00 -3.27
N THR A 571 8.96 -21.33 -4.24
CA THR A 571 9.67 -20.53 -5.24
C THR A 571 8.99 -19.18 -5.31
N ASP A 572 9.79 -18.12 -5.25
CA ASP A 572 9.31 -16.74 -5.26
C ASP A 572 10.09 -15.91 -6.28
N THR A 573 9.41 -14.97 -6.94
CA THR A 573 9.95 -14.09 -7.97
C THR A 573 9.15 -12.80 -7.98
N PHE A 574 9.62 -11.75 -8.66
CA PHE A 574 8.85 -10.52 -8.79
C PHE A 574 7.47 -10.79 -9.43
N THR A 575 6.45 -10.13 -8.92
CA THR A 575 5.05 -10.33 -9.27
C THR A 575 4.86 -10.06 -10.76
N PHE A 576 4.25 -11.02 -11.46
CA PHE A 576 4.09 -11.05 -12.93
C PHE A 576 5.37 -11.20 -13.76
N ALA A 577 6.55 -11.30 -13.15
CA ALA A 577 7.78 -11.55 -13.88
C ALA A 577 7.83 -13.00 -14.40
N ASP A 578 8.28 -13.14 -15.64
CA ASP A 578 8.49 -14.43 -16.32
C ASP A 578 9.95 -14.49 -16.79
N THR A 579 10.69 -15.51 -16.36
CA THR A 579 12.13 -15.68 -16.67
C THR A 579 12.42 -15.89 -18.15
N GLY A 580 11.40 -16.15 -18.98
CA GLY A 580 11.50 -16.19 -20.44
C GLY A 580 11.18 -14.87 -21.14
N LYS A 581 10.69 -13.85 -20.40
CA LYS A 581 10.16 -12.60 -20.95
C LYS A 581 10.80 -11.36 -20.30
N PRO A 582 11.96 -10.89 -20.80
CA PRO A 582 12.66 -9.75 -20.22
C PRO A 582 11.84 -8.46 -20.14
N ASP A 583 10.79 -8.28 -20.93
CA ASP A 583 9.89 -7.11 -20.85
C ASP A 583 9.06 -7.07 -19.56
N THR A 584 9.01 -8.18 -18.81
CA THR A 584 8.35 -8.28 -17.50
C THR A 584 9.30 -8.08 -16.31
N TRP A 585 10.60 -7.89 -16.56
CA TRP A 585 11.61 -7.82 -15.51
C TRP A 585 11.73 -6.41 -14.93
N MET A 586 12.27 -6.31 -13.72
CA MET A 586 12.54 -5.03 -13.07
C MET A 586 13.60 -4.24 -13.83
N LEU A 587 13.55 -2.92 -13.73
CA LEU A 587 14.52 -2.03 -14.37
C LEU A 587 15.55 -1.52 -13.36
N ILE A 588 16.82 -1.47 -13.77
CA ILE A 588 17.93 -0.85 -13.02
C ILE A 588 18.50 0.30 -13.86
N LYS A 589 18.55 1.52 -13.33
CA LYS A 589 19.19 2.68 -14.00
C LYS A 589 20.68 2.72 -13.72
N LYS A 590 21.51 3.05 -14.70
CA LYS A 590 22.96 3.34 -14.54
C LYS A 590 23.27 4.73 -14.01
#